data_AF-A0A7X9C794-F1
#
_entry.id   AF-A0A7X9C794-F1
#
_cell.length_a   1.000
_cell.length_b   1.000
_cell.length_c   1.000
_cell.angle_alpha   90.00
_cell.angle_beta   90.00
_cell.angle_gamma   90.00
#
_symmetry.space_group_name_H-M   'P 1'
#
loop_
_entity.id
_entity.type
_entity.pdbx_description
1 polymer ?
#
loop_
_entity_poly.entity_id
_entity_poly.type
_entity_poly.pdbx_seq_one_letter_code
_entity_poly.pdbx_strand_id
1 'polypeptide(L)'
;QAEQLGAEAAAQAVRRRHAVLEPGPVAVVDVRLRAQHASGARSQQLIHALRERDVRAEELDRPDRVDSDEQLLVLTRLPRSDEEEGQRLADLLARRPDAIVVHTGVPDAAPDHRRLVLAHGGGRTMMRAAVQLMLEEER
;
A
#
# COMPACT_ATOMS: atom_id res chain seq x y z
N GLN A 1 -7.74 -19.46 17.59
CA GLN A 1 -6.53 -20.24 17.21
C GLN A 1 -6.15 -20.00 15.75
N ALA A 2 -7.01 -20.30 14.76
CA ALA A 2 -6.69 -20.07 13.34
C ALA A 2 -6.41 -18.59 12.98
N GLU A 3 -7.18 -17.65 13.55
CA GLU A 3 -6.99 -16.21 13.30
C GLU A 3 -5.62 -15.70 13.80
N GLN A 4 -5.21 -16.12 15.00
CA GLN A 4 -3.94 -15.74 15.59
C GLN A 4 -2.75 -16.32 14.82
N LEU A 5 -2.84 -17.60 14.43
CA LEU A 5 -1.84 -18.22 13.56
C LEU A 5 -1.72 -17.49 12.21
N GLY A 6 -2.85 -17.07 11.63
CA GLY A 6 -2.87 -16.26 10.41
C GLY A 6 -2.21 -14.90 10.58
N ALA A 7 -2.41 -14.25 11.73
CA ALA A 7 -1.77 -12.96 12.04
C ALA A 7 -0.25 -13.09 12.21
N GLU A 8 0.21 -14.12 12.93
CA GLU A 8 1.65 -14.40 13.11
C GLU A 8 2.32 -14.72 11.78
N ALA A 9 1.69 -15.56 10.95
CA ALA A 9 2.19 -15.87 9.62
C ALA A 9 2.27 -14.61 8.73
N ALA A 10 1.26 -13.74 8.78
CA ALA A 10 1.27 -12.48 8.03
C ALA A 10 2.39 -11.55 8.49
N ALA A 11 2.57 -11.38 9.81
CA ALA A 11 3.65 -10.56 10.37
C ALA A 11 5.04 -11.08 9.93
N GLN A 12 5.22 -12.40 9.87
CA GLN A 12 6.45 -13.02 9.40
C GLN A 12 6.64 -12.97 7.88
N ALA A 13 5.58 -12.75 7.11
CA ALA A 13 5.62 -12.73 5.64
C ALA A 13 5.90 -11.32 5.09
N VAL A 14 5.31 -10.28 5.67
CA VAL A 14 5.47 -8.91 5.16
C VAL A 14 6.92 -8.44 5.24
N ARG A 15 7.37 -7.71 4.22
CA ARG A 15 8.70 -7.10 4.18
C ARG A 15 8.59 -5.62 3.83
N ARG A 16 9.53 -4.82 4.29
CA ARG A 16 9.63 -3.40 3.94
C ARG A 16 11.05 -3.01 3.52
N ARG A 17 11.14 -1.92 2.78
CA ARG A 17 12.37 -1.21 2.39
C ARG A 17 12.06 0.29 2.49
N HIS A 18 12.65 0.99 3.45
CA HIS A 18 12.45 2.45 3.69
C HIS A 18 11.01 2.93 3.69
N ALA A 19 10.09 2.11 4.21
CA ALA A 19 8.67 2.38 4.23
C ALA A 19 8.19 2.52 5.69
N VAL A 20 8.61 3.60 6.33
CA VAL A 20 8.13 4.02 7.65
C VAL A 20 7.09 5.12 7.44
N LEU A 21 5.97 5.02 8.14
CA LEU A 21 4.98 6.09 8.20
C LEU A 21 5.40 7.12 9.24
N GLU A 22 5.46 8.38 8.82
CA GLU A 22 5.61 9.53 9.70
C GLU A 22 4.26 9.86 10.38
N PRO A 23 4.26 10.57 11.52
CA PRO A 23 3.02 11.07 12.10
C PRO A 23 2.31 12.04 11.14
N GLY A 24 1.07 11.74 10.73
CA GLY A 24 0.30 12.63 9.86
C GLY A 24 -0.82 11.92 9.11
N PRO A 25 -1.61 12.68 8.30
CA PRO A 25 -2.58 12.10 7.39
C PRO A 25 -1.91 11.29 6.27
N VAL A 26 -2.63 10.28 5.81
CA VAL A 26 -2.21 9.36 4.75
C VAL A 26 -3.25 9.30 3.64
N ALA A 27 -2.83 9.62 2.43
CA ALA A 27 -3.59 9.38 1.22
C ALA A 27 -3.30 7.97 0.68
N VAL A 28 -4.33 7.25 0.22
CA VAL A 28 -4.20 5.93 -0.40
C VAL A 28 -4.71 5.98 -1.84
N VAL A 29 -3.86 5.59 -2.80
CA VAL A 29 -4.23 5.45 -4.21
C VAL A 29 -4.11 3.99 -4.62
N ASP A 30 -5.17 3.43 -5.21
CA ASP A 30 -5.17 2.07 -5.75
C ASP A 30 -5.00 2.07 -7.28
N VAL A 31 -3.77 1.81 -7.75
CA VAL A 31 -3.46 1.83 -9.19
C VAL A 31 -3.83 0.53 -9.92
N ARG A 32 -4.29 -0.49 -9.18
CA ARG A 32 -4.72 -1.79 -9.73
C ARG A 32 -6.02 -1.68 -10.51
N LEU A 33 -6.71 -0.54 -10.42
CA LEU A 33 -8.00 -0.31 -11.06
C LEU A 33 -7.84 0.48 -12.35
N ARG A 34 -8.62 0.09 -13.36
CA ARG A 34 -9.06 1.02 -14.40
C ARG A 34 -9.97 2.05 -13.75
N ALA A 35 -9.82 3.32 -14.11
CA ALA A 35 -10.52 4.49 -13.56
C ALA A 35 -12.08 4.44 -13.60
N GLN A 36 -12.71 3.30 -13.92
CA GLN A 36 -14.17 3.13 -14.04
C GLN A 36 -14.76 1.91 -13.32
N HIS A 37 -14.06 1.22 -12.41
CA HIS A 37 -14.67 0.07 -11.70
C HIS A 37 -14.50 0.08 -10.18
N ALA A 38 -15.65 0.01 -9.50
CA ALA A 38 -15.84 -0.06 -8.05
C ALA A 38 -15.29 -1.37 -7.44
N SER A 39 -13.98 -1.48 -7.28
CA SER A 39 -13.35 -2.52 -6.45
C SER A 39 -12.71 -1.93 -5.20
N GLY A 40 -13.40 -0.99 -4.56
CA GLY A 40 -12.98 -0.39 -3.29
C GLY A 40 -12.76 -1.43 -2.18
N ALA A 41 -13.26 -2.66 -2.29
CA ALA A 41 -13.16 -3.68 -1.24
C ALA A 41 -11.74 -3.99 -0.73
N ARG A 42 -10.69 -3.82 -1.57
CA ARG A 42 -9.31 -4.18 -1.22
C ARG A 42 -8.47 -2.99 -0.74
N SER A 43 -8.58 -1.82 -1.35
CA SER A 43 -8.03 -0.57 -0.79
C SER A 43 -8.68 -0.26 0.57
N GLN A 44 -9.98 -0.56 0.71
CA GLN A 44 -10.69 -0.49 1.99
C GLN A 44 -10.03 -1.32 3.10
N GLN A 45 -9.40 -2.46 2.81
CA GLN A 45 -8.71 -3.21 3.87
C GLN A 45 -7.46 -2.50 4.37
N LEU A 46 -6.73 -1.80 3.49
CA LEU A 46 -5.57 -0.98 3.89
C LEU A 46 -6.03 0.24 4.69
N ILE A 47 -7.03 0.95 4.21
CA ILE A 47 -7.61 2.11 4.90
C ILE A 47 -8.17 1.72 6.27
N HIS A 48 -8.87 0.59 6.34
CA HIS A 48 -9.38 0.06 7.60
C HIS A 48 -8.24 -0.26 8.58
N ALA A 49 -7.18 -0.95 8.11
CA ALA A 49 -6.02 -1.26 8.94
C ALA A 49 -5.28 -0.02 9.44
N LEU A 50 -5.20 1.05 8.64
CA LEU A 50 -4.65 2.36 9.05
C LEU A 50 -5.52 2.99 10.15
N ARG A 51 -6.83 3.03 9.95
CA ARG A 51 -7.78 3.62 10.92
C ARG A 51 -7.84 2.85 12.24
N GLU A 52 -7.66 1.52 12.22
CA GLU A 52 -7.52 0.70 13.43
C GLU A 52 -6.28 1.08 14.28
N ARG A 53 -5.32 1.81 13.71
CA ARG A 53 -4.11 2.32 14.37
C ARG A 53 -4.15 3.83 14.57
N ASP A 54 -5.34 4.43 14.56
CA ASP A 54 -5.57 5.86 14.70
C ASP A 54 -4.88 6.73 13.63
N VAL A 55 -4.49 6.13 12.50
CA VAL A 55 -3.96 6.88 11.35
C VAL A 55 -5.12 7.43 10.53
N ARG A 56 -5.14 8.76 10.34
CA ARG A 56 -6.09 9.42 9.45
C ARG A 56 -5.78 9.05 8.01
N ALA A 57 -6.64 8.22 7.41
CA ALA A 57 -6.45 7.71 6.06
C ALA A 57 -7.67 7.92 5.17
N GLU A 58 -7.43 8.39 3.95
CA GLU A 58 -8.45 8.63 2.91
C GLU A 58 -8.08 7.95 1.59
N GLU A 59 -9.11 7.47 0.88
CA GLU A 59 -8.94 6.94 -0.48
C GLU A 59 -8.99 8.11 -1.46
N LEU A 60 -8.01 8.18 -2.35
CA LEU A 60 -8.03 9.11 -3.46
C LEU A 60 -8.38 8.37 -4.74
N ASP A 61 -9.60 8.61 -5.23
CA ASP A 61 -10.06 8.14 -6.54
C ASP A 61 -9.27 8.77 -7.70
N ARG A 62 -8.55 9.85 -7.41
CA ARG A 62 -7.88 10.71 -8.38
C ARG A 62 -6.51 11.16 -7.87
N PRO A 63 -5.40 10.66 -8.47
CA PRO A 63 -4.04 11.00 -8.04
C PRO A 63 -3.65 12.45 -8.30
N ASP A 64 -4.44 13.21 -9.08
CA ASP A 64 -4.32 14.66 -9.25
C ASP A 64 -4.75 15.47 -8.02
N ARG A 65 -5.41 14.84 -7.03
CA ARG A 65 -5.87 15.48 -5.79
C ARG A 65 -4.96 15.27 -4.59
N VAL A 66 -3.78 14.71 -4.78
CA VAL A 66 -2.85 14.53 -3.66
C VAL A 66 -2.35 15.91 -3.22
N ASP A 67 -2.80 16.38 -2.06
CA ASP A 67 -2.22 17.56 -1.41
C ASP A 67 -0.75 17.28 -1.09
N SER A 68 0.12 18.29 -1.21
CA SER A 68 1.58 18.11 -1.10
C SER A 68 2.04 17.58 0.26
N ASP A 69 1.24 17.79 1.29
CA ASP A 69 1.66 17.62 2.68
C ASP A 69 1.26 16.24 3.24
N GLU A 70 0.42 15.48 2.54
CA GLU A 70 0.02 14.15 2.97
C GLU A 70 1.01 13.08 2.50
N GLN A 71 1.23 12.06 3.34
CA GLN A 71 1.99 10.88 2.94
C GLN A 71 1.16 10.03 1.98
N LEU A 72 1.76 9.60 0.89
CA LEU A 72 1.07 8.83 -0.15
C LEU A 72 1.42 7.34 -0.07
N LEU A 73 0.41 6.49 0.09
CA LEU A 73 0.50 5.04 -0.11
C LEU A 73 -0.08 4.66 -1.48
N VAL A 74 0.68 3.88 -2.25
CA VAL A 74 0.26 3.42 -3.58
C VAL A 74 0.11 1.91 -3.58
N LEU A 75 -1.11 1.43 -3.82
CA LEU A 75 -1.43 0.01 -3.82
C LEU A 75 -1.31 -0.58 -5.23
N THR A 76 -0.45 -1.58 -5.40
CA THR A 76 -0.17 -2.24 -6.69
C THR A 76 -0.13 -3.76 -6.52
N ARG A 77 -0.17 -4.52 -7.62
CA ARG A 77 -0.12 -5.99 -7.65
C ARG A 77 0.65 -6.55 -8.84
N LEU A 78 0.43 -6.04 -10.05
CA LEU A 78 0.99 -6.61 -11.28
C LEU A 78 1.66 -5.57 -12.19
N PRO A 79 2.44 -4.60 -11.66
CA PRO A 79 2.90 -3.46 -12.46
C PRO A 79 3.87 -3.84 -13.59
N ARG A 80 4.47 -5.03 -13.55
CA ARG A 80 5.37 -5.53 -14.60
C ARG A 80 4.65 -6.27 -15.74
N SER A 81 3.46 -6.81 -15.49
CA SER A 81 2.72 -7.65 -16.45
C SER A 81 1.39 -7.04 -16.89
N ASP A 82 0.91 -6.02 -16.20
CA ASP A 82 -0.20 -5.18 -16.60
C ASP A 82 0.37 -3.79 -16.97
N GLU A 83 0.44 -3.52 -18.27
CA GLU A 83 1.02 -2.27 -18.81
C GLU A 83 0.28 -1.02 -18.32
N GLU A 84 -1.05 -1.09 -18.16
CA GLU A 84 -1.83 0.06 -17.73
C GLU A 84 -1.61 0.35 -16.24
N GLU A 85 -1.56 -0.68 -15.41
CA GLU A 85 -1.18 -0.54 -13.98
C GLU A 85 0.24 -0.01 -13.85
N GLY A 86 1.18 -0.57 -14.62
CA GLY A 86 2.58 -0.15 -14.66
C GLY A 86 2.73 1.32 -15.05
N GLN A 87 2.02 1.78 -16.09
CA GLN A 87 2.04 3.17 -16.52
C GLN A 87 1.47 4.10 -15.46
N ARG A 88 0.30 3.76 -14.87
CA ARG A 88 -0.31 4.57 -13.78
C ARG A 88 0.63 4.69 -12.58
N LEU A 89 1.29 3.60 -12.21
CA LEU A 89 2.27 3.59 -11.13
C LEU A 89 3.47 4.48 -11.48
N ALA A 90 4.04 4.34 -12.66
CA ALA A 90 5.17 5.13 -13.12
C ALA A 90 4.85 6.64 -13.13
N ASP A 91 3.69 7.01 -13.68
CA ASP A 91 3.23 8.41 -13.72
C ASP A 91 3.04 9.00 -12.32
N LEU A 92 2.55 8.20 -11.37
CA LEU A 92 2.38 8.63 -9.99
C LEU A 92 3.73 8.79 -9.28
N LEU A 93 4.64 7.83 -9.41
CA LEU A 93 5.96 7.88 -8.78
C LEU A 93 6.86 8.96 -9.38
N ALA A 94 6.69 9.32 -10.66
CA ALA A 94 7.37 10.45 -11.26
C ALA A 94 6.98 11.80 -10.60
N ARG A 95 5.74 11.91 -10.10
CA ARG A 95 5.23 13.11 -9.40
C ARG A 95 5.49 13.06 -7.90
N ARG A 96 5.44 11.87 -7.30
CA ARG A 96 5.60 11.62 -5.86
C ARG A 96 6.65 10.53 -5.63
N PRO A 97 7.94 10.83 -5.83
CA PRO A 97 9.02 9.87 -5.62
C PRO A 97 9.18 9.47 -4.14
N ASP A 98 8.57 10.23 -3.23
CA ASP A 98 8.49 9.99 -1.80
C ASP A 98 7.35 9.05 -1.39
N ALA A 99 6.46 8.64 -2.31
CA ALA A 99 5.37 7.74 -2.01
C ALA A 99 5.87 6.37 -1.52
N ILE A 100 5.12 5.72 -0.64
CA ILE A 100 5.37 4.34 -0.24
C ILE A 100 4.52 3.41 -1.10
N VAL A 101 5.15 2.47 -1.78
CA VAL A 101 4.46 1.47 -2.60
C VAL A 101 4.12 0.25 -1.75
N VAL A 102 2.84 -0.11 -1.68
CA VAL A 102 2.35 -1.35 -1.08
C VAL A 102 2.06 -2.34 -2.22
N HIS A 103 2.98 -3.29 -2.40
CA HIS A 103 2.86 -4.33 -3.43
C HIS A 103 2.17 -5.58 -2.87
N THR A 104 1.06 -5.96 -3.48
CA THR A 104 0.22 -7.09 -3.05
C THR A 104 0.39 -8.36 -3.89
N GLY A 105 1.25 -8.31 -4.92
CA GLY A 105 1.52 -9.44 -5.80
C GLY A 105 2.69 -10.30 -5.31
N VAL A 106 3.21 -11.11 -6.22
CA VAL A 106 4.43 -11.89 -6.00
C VAL A 106 5.66 -10.96 -5.99
N PRO A 107 6.70 -11.23 -5.19
CA PRO A 107 7.88 -10.35 -5.08
C PRO A 107 8.57 -10.03 -6.39
N ASP A 108 8.70 -11.01 -7.30
CA ASP A 108 9.37 -10.82 -8.59
C ASP A 108 8.64 -9.82 -9.51
N ALA A 109 7.36 -9.56 -9.25
CA ALA A 109 6.55 -8.58 -9.96
C ALA A 109 6.59 -7.18 -9.30
N ALA A 110 7.28 -7.01 -8.17
CA ALA A 110 7.36 -5.74 -7.47
C ALA A 110 8.14 -4.71 -8.29
N PRO A 111 7.76 -3.41 -8.21
CA PRO A 111 8.53 -2.35 -8.81
C PRO A 111 9.82 -2.10 -8.01
N ASP A 112 10.90 -1.70 -8.69
CA ASP A 112 12.09 -1.25 -7.98
C ASP A 112 11.91 0.18 -7.48
N HIS A 113 11.35 0.31 -6.27
CA HIS A 113 11.11 1.61 -5.63
C HIS A 113 11.74 1.71 -4.25
N ARG A 114 12.33 2.87 -3.91
CA ARG A 114 13.08 3.06 -2.65
C ARG A 114 12.22 2.76 -1.41
N ARG A 115 10.95 3.16 -1.42
CA ARG A 115 10.02 3.01 -0.31
C ARG A 115 8.97 1.94 -0.65
N LEU A 116 9.23 0.69 -0.29
CA LEU A 116 8.44 -0.47 -0.74
C LEU A 116 8.01 -1.35 0.43
N VAL A 117 6.77 -1.82 0.40
CA VAL A 117 6.22 -2.87 1.25
C VAL A 117 5.78 -4.04 0.38
N LEU A 118 6.31 -5.23 0.66
CA LEU A 118 5.84 -6.48 0.08
C LEU A 118 4.80 -7.08 1.01
N ALA A 119 3.54 -6.98 0.64
CA ALA A 119 2.41 -7.41 1.45
C ALA A 119 1.91 -8.83 1.11
N HIS A 120 2.29 -9.39 -0.04
CA HIS A 120 1.92 -10.76 -0.46
C HIS A 120 0.41 -11.07 -0.51
N GLY A 121 -0.44 -10.04 -0.50
CA GLY A 121 -1.90 -10.17 -0.60
C GLY A 121 -2.60 -8.89 -0.16
N GLY A 122 -3.86 -8.71 -0.58
CA GLY A 122 -4.69 -7.54 -0.25
C GLY A 122 -5.78 -7.82 0.80
N GLY A 123 -5.69 -8.94 1.52
CA GLY A 123 -6.65 -9.33 2.54
C GLY A 123 -6.40 -8.61 3.87
N ARG A 124 -7.42 -8.55 4.74
CA ARG A 124 -7.39 -7.85 6.04
C ARG A 124 -6.15 -8.19 6.87
N THR A 125 -5.85 -9.47 7.05
CA THR A 125 -4.72 -9.93 7.87
C THR A 125 -3.38 -9.44 7.33
N MET A 126 -3.19 -9.46 6.01
CA MET A 126 -1.98 -8.96 5.37
C MET A 126 -1.86 -7.44 5.48
N MET A 127 -2.96 -6.70 5.29
CA MET A 127 -2.95 -5.24 5.41
C MET A 127 -2.68 -4.77 6.84
N ARG A 128 -3.23 -5.45 7.85
CA ARG A 128 -2.90 -5.18 9.27
C ARG A 128 -1.42 -5.40 9.55
N ALA A 129 -0.84 -6.50 9.07
CA ALA A 129 0.59 -6.77 9.24
C ALA A 129 1.46 -5.73 8.51
N ALA A 130 1.08 -5.35 7.30
CA ALA A 130 1.78 -4.32 6.53
C ALA A 130 1.75 -2.95 7.24
N VAL A 131 0.59 -2.52 7.74
CA VAL A 131 0.45 -1.27 8.49
C VAL A 131 1.25 -1.30 9.79
N GLN A 132 1.16 -2.41 10.55
CA GLN A 132 1.98 -2.58 11.76
C GLN A 132 3.47 -2.41 11.44
N LEU A 133 3.96 -3.08 10.39
CA LEU A 133 5.35 -2.99 9.98
C LEU A 133 5.75 -1.58 9.52
N MET A 134 4.84 -0.80 8.93
CA MET A 134 5.12 0.59 8.54
C MET A 134 5.19 1.55 9.73
N LEU A 135 4.53 1.23 10.84
CA LEU A 135 4.54 2.06 12.07
C LEU A 135 5.74 1.80 12.97
N GLU A 136 6.46 0.69 12.77
CA GLU A 136 7.66 0.36 13.52
C GLU A 136 8.86 1.21 13.06
N GLU A 137 9.75 1.62 13.97
CA GLU A 137 10.99 2.32 13.58
C GLU A 137 11.92 1.40 12.76
N GLU A 138 12.74 1.96 11.84
CA GLU A 138 13.81 1.19 11.18
C GLU A 138 14.78 0.67 12.25
N ARG A 139 14.89 -0.66 12.37
CA ARG A 139 15.86 -1.32 13.26
C ARG A 139 17.20 -1.50 12.58
#